data_AF-A0A9D3UYD3-F1
#
_entry.id   AF-A0A9D3UYD3-F1
#
_cell.length_a   1.000
_cell.length_b   1.000
_cell.length_c   1.000
_cell.angle_alpha   90.00
_cell.angle_beta   90.00
_cell.angle_gamma   90.00
#
_symmetry.space_group_name_H-M   'P 1'
#
loop_
_entity.id
_entity.type
_entity.pdbx_description
1 polymer ?
#
loop_
_entity_poly.entity_id
_entity_poly.type
_entity_poly.pdbx_seq_one_letter_code
_entity_poly.pdbx_strand_id
1 'polypeptide(L)'
;MSSLSWSFSTRKVLTTVKGIEPLKASGIDGFPALFFHKYWHIVGEEVTKFYLEILNRRKEINVINYTSIVLIPKVDSPNCMTQFRPISLCNVVYKIISKTIVNRFRVVLDKCIDEVQRKM
;
A
#
# COMPACT_ATOMS: atom_id res chain seq x y z
N MET A 1 18.44 -16.35 -2.78
CA MET A 1 17.93 -15.75 -1.52
C MET A 1 18.52 -14.35 -1.22
N SER A 2 19.52 -13.87 -1.97
CA SER A 2 20.20 -12.57 -1.77
C SER A 2 19.36 -11.33 -2.12
N SER A 3 18.26 -11.45 -2.88
CA SER A 3 17.44 -10.31 -3.30
C SER A 3 16.52 -9.74 -2.21
N LEU A 4 16.25 -10.51 -1.14
CA LEU A 4 15.34 -10.13 -0.06
C LEU A 4 16.03 -9.32 1.04
N SER A 5 17.34 -9.46 1.21
CA SER A 5 18.12 -8.83 2.29
C SER A 5 18.62 -7.42 1.97
N TRP A 6 18.52 -6.96 0.72
CA TRP A 6 19.02 -5.63 0.34
C TRP A 6 18.16 -4.50 0.93
N SER A 7 18.78 -3.39 1.31
CA SER A 7 18.06 -2.19 1.78
C SER A 7 17.09 -1.63 0.75
N PHE A 8 16.06 -0.90 1.16
CA PHE A 8 15.21 -0.20 0.19
C PHE A 8 15.90 1.08 -0.29
N SER A 9 15.65 1.48 -1.55
CA SER A 9 16.27 2.66 -2.18
C SER A 9 15.21 3.61 -2.74
N THR A 10 15.56 4.89 -2.82
CA THR A 10 14.69 5.98 -3.32
C THR A 10 14.05 5.68 -4.67
N ARG A 11 14.81 5.09 -5.60
CA ARG A 11 14.31 4.75 -6.95
C ARG A 11 13.11 3.80 -6.89
N LYS A 12 13.12 2.82 -5.99
CA LYS A 12 12.00 1.89 -5.81
C LYS A 12 10.75 2.59 -5.27
N VAL A 13 10.92 3.61 -4.44
CA VAL A 13 9.81 4.41 -3.87
C VAL A 13 9.04 5.10 -4.99
N LEU A 14 9.75 5.84 -5.84
CA LEU A 14 9.12 6.59 -6.93
C LEU A 14 8.40 5.65 -7.92
N THR A 15 9.02 4.53 -8.28
CA THR A 15 8.39 3.53 -9.14
C THR A 15 7.13 2.95 -8.50
N THR A 16 7.15 2.66 -7.20
CA THR A 16 5.96 2.18 -6.49
C THR A 16 4.86 3.24 -6.48
N VAL A 17 5.17 4.50 -6.15
CA VAL A 17 4.20 5.61 -6.12
C VAL A 17 3.47 5.73 -7.45
N LYS A 18 4.23 5.77 -8.56
CA LYS A 18 3.67 5.85 -9.92
C LYS A 18 2.85 4.62 -10.32
N GLY A 19 3.10 3.47 -9.71
CA GLY A 19 2.37 2.22 -9.95
C GLY A 19 1.08 2.07 -9.14
N ILE A 20 0.70 3.04 -8.30
CA ILE A 20 -0.58 3.07 -7.59
C ILE A 20 -1.60 3.82 -8.45
N GLU A 21 -2.78 3.22 -8.66
CA GLU A 21 -3.87 3.87 -9.39
C GLU A 21 -4.26 5.22 -8.76
N PRO A 22 -4.33 6.32 -9.54
CA PRO A 22 -4.46 7.68 -9.00
C PRO A 22 -5.72 7.94 -8.17
N LEU A 23 -6.84 7.31 -8.55
CA LEU A 23 -8.18 7.59 -8.05
C LEU A 23 -8.72 6.53 -7.07
N LYS A 24 -7.84 5.74 -6.44
CA LYS A 24 -8.24 4.87 -5.33
C LYS A 24 -8.69 5.73 -4.16
N ALA A 25 -9.67 5.21 -3.39
CA ALA A 25 -10.12 5.84 -2.15
C ALA A 25 -8.92 6.13 -1.21
N SER A 26 -8.91 7.35 -0.65
CA SER A 26 -7.92 7.82 0.32
C SER A 26 -8.15 7.19 1.70
N GLY A 27 -7.15 7.30 2.57
CA GLY A 27 -7.32 6.95 3.97
C GLY A 27 -7.96 8.10 4.76
N ILE A 28 -7.75 8.08 6.07
CA ILE A 28 -8.24 9.10 7.00
C ILE A 28 -7.64 10.48 6.69
N ASP A 29 -6.45 10.50 6.10
CA ASP A 29 -5.73 11.70 5.70
C ASP A 29 -6.37 12.47 4.52
N GLY A 30 -7.33 11.84 3.81
CA GLY A 30 -8.02 12.47 2.68
C GLY A 30 -7.17 12.65 1.43
N PHE A 31 -5.92 12.17 1.39
CA PHE A 31 -5.04 12.36 0.25
C PHE A 31 -5.10 11.17 -0.72
N PRO A 32 -5.61 11.33 -1.96
CA PRO A 32 -5.60 10.28 -2.97
C PRO A 32 -4.19 10.11 -3.57
N ALA A 33 -3.95 9.00 -4.27
CA ALA A 33 -2.65 8.77 -4.92
C ALA A 33 -2.32 9.85 -5.97
N LEU A 34 -3.33 10.41 -6.62
CA LEU A 34 -3.20 11.54 -7.55
C LEU A 34 -2.51 12.76 -6.92
N PHE A 35 -2.72 13.03 -5.62
CA PHE A 35 -2.03 14.10 -4.91
C PHE A 35 -0.52 13.87 -4.93
N PHE A 36 -0.08 12.66 -4.56
CA PHE A 36 1.33 12.29 -4.55
C PHE A 36 1.94 12.24 -5.95
N HIS A 37 1.17 11.91 -6.98
CA HIS A 37 1.63 11.95 -8.37
C HIS A 37 1.90 13.38 -8.82
N LYS A 38 0.96 14.30 -8.54
CA LYS A 38 1.01 15.70 -9.00
C LYS A 38 2.01 16.53 -8.21
N TYR A 39 2.04 16.37 -6.90
CA TYR A 39 2.83 17.20 -5.98
C TYR A 39 4.10 16.49 -5.48
N TRP A 40 4.57 15.45 -6.18
CA TRP A 40 5.79 14.73 -5.80
C TRP A 40 7.02 15.63 -5.68
N HIS A 41 7.11 16.68 -6.50
CA HIS A 41 8.18 17.67 -6.44
C HIS A 41 8.19 18.49 -5.14
N ILE A 42 7.08 18.49 -4.39
CA ILE A 42 6.93 19.18 -3.11
C ILE A 42 7.11 18.19 -1.95
N VAL A 43 6.37 17.07 -1.97
CA VAL A 43 6.30 16.15 -0.81
C VAL A 43 7.20 14.91 -0.94
N GLY A 44 7.82 14.72 -2.10
CA GLY A 44 8.48 13.46 -2.45
C GLY A 44 9.72 13.17 -1.61
N GLU A 45 10.43 14.21 -1.17
CA GLU A 45 11.62 14.06 -0.33
C GLU A 45 11.24 13.52 1.06
N GLU A 46 10.29 14.18 1.74
CA GLU A 46 9.83 13.80 3.07
C GLU A 46 9.16 12.43 3.06
N VAL A 47 8.30 12.17 2.06
CA VAL A 47 7.64 10.87 1.90
C VAL A 47 8.68 9.77 1.69
N THR A 48 9.70 10.00 0.86
CA THR A 48 10.79 9.03 0.63
C THR A 48 11.58 8.77 1.90
N LYS A 49 11.99 9.83 2.62
CA LYS A 49 12.75 9.71 3.86
C LYS A 49 11.98 8.90 4.90
N PHE A 50 10.73 9.28 5.17
CA PHE A 50 9.85 8.60 6.11
C PHE A 50 9.68 7.11 5.76
N TYR A 51 9.47 6.83 4.48
CA TYR A 51 9.31 5.48 3.96
C TYR A 51 10.57 4.62 4.14
N LEU A 52 11.76 5.18 3.85
CA LEU A 52 13.03 4.48 3.99
C LEU A 52 13.40 4.24 5.46
N GLU A 53 13.01 5.15 6.36
CA GLU A 53 13.14 4.95 7.79
C GLU A 53 12.34 3.73 8.25
N ILE A 54 11.09 3.58 7.81
CA ILE A 54 10.26 2.42 8.18
C ILE A 54 10.82 1.13 7.60
N LEU A 55 11.08 1.11 6.28
CA LEU A 55 11.45 -0.14 5.61
C LEU A 55 12.85 -0.66 5.96
N ASN A 56 13.75 0.22 6.37
CA ASN A 56 15.07 -0.15 6.86
C ASN A 56 15.10 -0.27 8.40
N ARG A 57 13.93 -0.44 9.04
CA ARG A 57 13.77 -0.70 10.49
C ARG A 57 14.33 0.40 11.40
N ARG A 58 14.32 1.65 10.94
CA ARG A 58 14.71 2.84 11.73
C ARG A 58 13.50 3.54 12.37
N LYS A 59 12.28 3.22 11.94
CA LYS A 59 11.02 3.77 12.46
C LYS A 59 9.92 2.70 12.44
N GLU A 60 8.98 2.79 13.37
CA GLU A 60 7.82 1.90 13.40
C GLU A 60 6.74 2.30 12.39
N ILE A 61 5.96 1.32 11.92
CA ILE A 61 4.81 1.56 11.02
C ILE A 61 3.59 2.13 11.75
N ASN A 62 3.53 2.02 13.08
CA ASN A 62 2.37 2.35 13.92
C ASN A 62 1.86 3.78 13.72
N VAL A 63 2.75 4.71 13.36
CA VAL A 63 2.42 6.12 13.06
C VAL A 63 1.47 6.29 11.88
N ILE A 64 1.35 5.31 10.97
CA ILE A 64 0.51 5.36 9.77
C ILE A 64 -0.37 4.12 9.60
N ASN A 65 -0.39 3.22 10.59
CA ASN A 65 -1.18 1.99 10.57
C ASN A 65 -2.62 2.21 11.08
N TYR A 66 -3.22 3.34 10.71
CA TYR A 66 -4.61 3.66 11.01
C TYR A 66 -5.43 3.51 9.73
N THR A 67 -6.58 2.84 9.83
CA THR A 67 -7.48 2.62 8.69
C THR A 67 -8.91 2.96 9.04
N SER A 68 -9.62 3.61 8.11
CA SER A 68 -11.06 3.78 8.22
C SER A 68 -11.75 2.55 7.65
N ILE A 69 -12.67 1.95 8.41
CA ILE A 69 -13.49 0.83 7.94
C ILE A 69 -14.78 1.40 7.36
N VAL A 70 -14.99 1.16 6.06
CA VAL A 70 -16.22 1.53 5.36
C VAL A 70 -16.99 0.27 5.01
N LEU A 71 -18.30 0.27 5.26
CA LEU A 71 -19.20 -0.83 4.95
C LEU A 71 -19.84 -0.61 3.58
N ILE A 72 -19.53 -1.46 2.61
CA ILE A 72 -20.16 -1.42 1.28
C ILE A 72 -21.31 -2.43 1.24
N PRO A 73 -22.56 -2.00 0.92
CA PRO A 73 -23.68 -2.92 0.73
C PRO A 73 -23.38 -3.97 -0.35
N LYS A 74 -23.74 -5.23 -0.11
CA LYS A 74 -23.70 -6.32 -1.11
C LYS A 74 -25.02 -6.49 -1.85
N VAL A 75 -26.12 -6.00 -1.26
CA VAL A 75 -27.49 -6.13 -1.75
C VAL A 75 -28.20 -4.78 -1.62
N ASP A 76 -29.28 -4.59 -2.36
CA ASP A 76 -30.16 -3.45 -2.19
C ASP A 76 -30.86 -3.52 -0.84
N SER A 77 -30.97 -2.38 -0.15
CA SER A 77 -31.62 -2.25 1.16
C SER A 77 -31.15 -3.26 2.22
N PRO A 78 -29.86 -3.23 2.61
CA PRO A 78 -29.31 -4.16 3.59
C PRO A 78 -29.98 -3.97 4.97
N ASN A 79 -30.37 -5.07 5.60
CA ASN A 79 -31.05 -5.14 6.89
C ASN A 79 -30.24 -5.85 7.98
N CYS A 80 -29.08 -6.44 7.66
CA CYS A 80 -28.19 -7.05 8.65
C CYS A 80 -26.70 -6.91 8.28
N MET A 81 -25.81 -7.07 9.27
CA MET A 81 -24.36 -6.82 9.10
C MET A 81 -23.67 -7.74 8.09
N THR A 82 -24.15 -8.97 7.90
CA THR A 82 -23.57 -9.94 6.96
C THR A 82 -23.75 -9.51 5.49
N GLN A 83 -24.72 -8.64 5.22
CA GLN A 83 -24.99 -8.05 3.91
C GLN A 83 -24.05 -6.89 3.55
N PHE A 84 -23.14 -6.51 4.44
CA PHE A 84 -22.09 -5.55 4.13
C PHE A 84 -20.75 -6.25 3.87
N ARG A 85 -19.94 -5.65 3.01
CA ARG A 85 -18.52 -5.97 2.84
C ARG A 85 -17.71 -4.85 3.49
N PRO A 86 -16.99 -5.12 4.60
CA PRO A 86 -16.07 -4.14 5.14
C PRO A 86 -14.89 -3.93 4.18
N ILE A 87 -14.50 -2.68 3.98
CA ILE A 87 -13.28 -2.29 3.27
C ILE A 87 -12.47 -1.38 4.17
N SER A 88 -11.18 -1.70 4.29
CA SER A 88 -10.19 -0.88 4.99
C SER A 88 -9.62 0.17 4.03
N LEU A 89 -9.89 1.43 4.32
CA LEU A 89 -9.31 2.57 3.64
C LEU A 89 -8.02 2.98 4.36
N CYS A 90 -6.87 2.65 3.76
CA CYS A 90 -5.55 2.99 4.28
C CYS A 90 -4.97 4.21 3.57
N ASN A 91 -4.15 4.98 4.29
CA ASN A 91 -3.39 6.11 3.74
C ASN A 91 -2.50 5.66 2.57
N VAL A 92 -2.29 6.53 1.59
CA VAL A 92 -1.48 6.19 0.40
C VAL A 92 -0.03 5.87 0.80
N VAL A 93 0.53 6.56 1.79
CA VAL A 93 1.87 6.28 2.32
C VAL A 93 2.00 4.82 2.79
N TYR A 94 0.99 4.31 3.50
CA TYR A 94 0.93 2.90 3.91
C TYR A 94 0.85 1.95 2.71
N LYS A 95 0.04 2.32 1.70
CA LYS A 95 -0.09 1.54 0.45
C LYS A 95 1.25 1.45 -0.29
N ILE A 96 2.06 2.51 -0.31
CA ILE A 96 3.39 2.51 -0.94
C ILE A 96 4.31 1.50 -0.23
N ILE A 97 4.32 1.48 1.10
CA ILE A 97 5.11 0.53 1.91
C ILE A 97 4.70 -0.91 1.58
N SER A 98 3.41 -1.20 1.71
CA SER A 98 2.85 -2.54 1.46
C SER A 98 3.13 -3.01 0.04
N LYS A 99 2.86 -2.18 -0.98
CA LYS A 99 3.10 -2.50 -2.40
C LYS A 99 4.58 -2.79 -2.67
N THR A 100 5.50 -2.10 -2.01
CA THR A 100 6.93 -2.35 -2.26
C THR A 100 7.43 -3.64 -1.61
N ILE A 101 6.92 -3.96 -0.43
CA ILE A 101 7.17 -5.25 0.21
C ILE A 101 6.65 -6.37 -0.70
N VAL A 102 5.41 -6.25 -1.20
CA VAL A 102 4.82 -7.22 -2.14
C VAL A 102 5.67 -7.34 -3.41
N ASN A 103 6.11 -6.23 -4.01
CA ASN A 103 6.97 -6.25 -5.20
C ASN A 103 8.29 -7.01 -4.95
N ARG A 104 8.84 -6.92 -3.73
CA ARG A 104 10.03 -7.69 -3.35
C ARG A 104 9.72 -9.18 -3.17
N PHE A 105 8.62 -9.51 -2.51
CA PHE A 105 8.18 -10.89 -2.32
C PHE A 105 7.80 -11.58 -3.63
N ARG A 106 7.28 -10.85 -4.61
CA ARG A 106 6.87 -11.40 -5.90
C ARG A 106 7.99 -12.17 -6.61
N VAL A 107 9.24 -11.73 -6.45
CA VAL A 107 10.44 -12.38 -7.03
C VAL A 107 10.66 -13.81 -6.51
N VAL A 108 10.16 -14.13 -5.31
CA VAL A 108 10.29 -15.46 -4.70
C VAL A 108 8.97 -16.23 -4.65
N LEU A 109 7.83 -15.54 -4.61
CA LEU A 109 6.50 -16.16 -4.56
C LEU A 109 6.30 -17.16 -5.69
N ASP A 110 6.74 -16.85 -6.91
CA ASP A 110 6.61 -17.75 -8.07
C ASP A 110 7.31 -19.12 -7.89
N LYS A 111 8.26 -19.22 -6.96
CA LYS A 111 8.97 -20.46 -6.62
C LYS A 111 8.38 -21.20 -5.42
N CYS A 112 7.50 -20.54 -4.67
CA CYS A 112 6.97 -21.03 -3.40
C CYS A 112 5.48 -21.36 -3.47
N ILE A 113 4.78 -20.89 -4.49
CA ILE A 113 3.35 -21.14 -4.69
C ILE A 113 3.14 -22.17 -5.79
N ASP A 114 2.23 -23.10 -5.52
CA ASP A 114 1.81 -24.09 -6.50
C ASP A 114 1.12 -23.38 -7.68
N GLU A 115 1.18 -24.00 -8.86
CA GLU A 115 0.55 -23.47 -10.07
C GLU A 115 -0.96 -23.24 -9.90
N VAL A 116 -1.64 -24.07 -9.11
CA VAL A 116 -3.07 -23.94 -8.80
C VAL A 116 -3.37 -22.65 -8.02
N GLN A 117 -2.42 -22.15 -7.24
CA GLN A 117 -2.57 -20.95 -6.42
C GLN A 117 -2.20 -19.65 -7.16
N ARG A 118 -1.64 -19.75 -8.38
CA ARG A 118 -1.11 -18.61 -9.15
C ARG A 118 -2.20 -17.77 -9.83
N LYS A 119 -3.44 -18.28 -9.94
CA LYS A 119 -4.55 -17.68 -10.71
C LYS A 119 -5.69 -17.08 -9.87
N MET A 120 -5.57 -17.04 -8.54
CA MET A 120 -6.46 -16.24 -7.68
C MET A 120 -6.00 -14.78 -7.63
#